data_AF-A0A2N2H493-F1
#
_entry.id   AF-A0A2N2H493-F1
#
_cell.length_a   1.000
_cell.length_b   1.000
_cell.length_c   1.000
_cell.angle_alpha   90.00
_cell.angle_beta   90.00
_cell.angle_gamma   90.00
#
_symmetry.space_group_name_H-M   'P 1'
#
loop_
_entity.id
_entity.type
_entity.pdbx_description
1 polymer ?
#
loop_
_entity_poly.entity_id
_entity_poly.type
_entity_poly.pdbx_seq_one_letter_code
_entity_poly.pdbx_strand_id
1 'polypeptide(L)'
;MKLLQLTAEELLSEGHATRIKSSYRKLAKLYHPDVGGDAKKFREINEAQQRMLIWAQCPQFTLRKALPDCWSYDGATNRWSPPL
;
A
#
# COMPACT_ATOMS: atom_id res chain seq x y z
N MET A 1 -2.09 4.37 -4.41
CA MET A 1 -2.77 3.40 -3.52
C MET A 1 -4.30 3.58 -3.57
N LYS A 2 -4.95 3.44 -4.74
CA LYS A 2 -6.43 3.53 -4.85
C LYS A 2 -7.11 2.19 -5.15
N LEU A 3 -6.34 1.12 -5.35
CA LEU A 3 -6.85 -0.16 -5.87
C LEU A 3 -7.65 -0.97 -4.85
N LEU A 4 -7.29 -0.92 -3.56
CA LEU A 4 -7.98 -1.65 -2.50
C LEU A 4 -8.99 -0.80 -1.71
N GLN A 5 -9.18 0.47 -2.10
CA GLN A 5 -10.04 1.44 -1.39
C GLN A 5 -9.79 1.49 0.13
N LEU A 6 -8.55 1.28 0.56
CA LEU A 6 -8.14 1.36 1.97
C LEU A 6 -7.59 2.75 2.28
N THR A 7 -7.88 3.26 3.47
CA THR A 7 -7.24 4.49 3.96
C THR A 7 -5.86 4.20 4.55
N ALA A 8 -4.99 5.22 4.61
CA ALA A 8 -3.69 5.07 5.25
C ALA A 8 -3.81 4.73 6.74
N GLU A 9 -4.81 5.29 7.42
CA GLU A 9 -5.13 5.01 8.82
C GLU A 9 -5.52 3.54 9.03
N GLU A 10 -6.29 2.96 8.12
CA GLU A 10 -6.67 1.56 8.19
C GLU A 10 -5.48 0.61 8.00
N LEU A 11 -4.50 1.02 7.19
CA LEU A 11 -3.27 0.26 6.98
C LEU A 11 -2.31 0.33 8.17
N LEU A 12 -2.32 1.43 8.90
CA LEU A 12 -1.49 1.63 10.10
C LEU A 12 -2.10 1.03 11.37
N SER A 13 -3.39 0.66 11.33
CA SER A 13 -4.06 0.05 12.47
C SER A 13 -3.61 -1.38 12.78
N GLU A 14 -3.78 -1.79 14.04
CA GLU A 14 -3.63 -3.19 14.43
C GLU A 14 -4.61 -4.07 13.63
N GLY A 15 -4.10 -5.18 13.09
CA GLY A 15 -4.90 -6.09 12.27
C GLY A 15 -5.10 -5.67 10.81
N HIS A 16 -4.28 -4.76 10.28
CA HIS A 16 -4.27 -4.35 8.86
C HIS A 16 -4.35 -5.52 7.86
N ALA A 17 -3.74 -6.67 8.14
CA ALA A 17 -3.82 -7.86 7.29
C ALA A 17 -5.26 -8.39 7.10
N THR A 18 -6.10 -8.28 8.13
CA THR A 18 -7.51 -8.71 8.05
C THR A 18 -8.34 -7.71 7.22
N ARG A 19 -8.04 -6.41 7.34
CA ARG A 19 -8.67 -5.34 6.55
C ARG A 19 -8.30 -5.43 5.06
N ILE A 20 -7.02 -5.68 4.78
CA ILE A 20 -6.52 -5.96 3.43
C ILE A 20 -7.26 -7.17 2.82
N LYS A 21 -7.41 -8.27 3.58
CA LYS A 21 -8.18 -9.45 3.12
C LYS A 21 -9.67 -9.16 2.94
N SER A 22 -10.29 -8.36 3.81
CA SER A 22 -11.72 -8.08 3.73
C SER A 22 -12.06 -7.16 2.55
N SER A 23 -11.26 -6.12 2.29
CA SER A 23 -11.45 -5.24 1.14
C SER A 23 -11.25 -5.99 -0.18
N TYR A 24 -10.23 -6.84 -0.27
CA TYR A 24 -10.03 -7.72 -1.41
C TYR A 24 -11.24 -8.63 -1.66
N ARG A 25 -11.80 -9.27 -0.63
CA ARG A 25 -12.99 -10.13 -0.79
C ARG A 25 -14.20 -9.36 -1.33
N LYS A 26 -14.40 -8.12 -0.90
CA LYS A 26 -15.48 -7.25 -1.42
C LYS A 26 -15.27 -6.94 -2.91
N LEU A 27 -14.07 -6.55 -3.28
CA LEU A 27 -13.72 -6.21 -4.67
C LEU A 27 -13.70 -7.44 -5.58
N ALA A 28 -13.21 -8.59 -5.08
CA ALA A 28 -13.22 -9.85 -5.79
C ALA A 28 -14.64 -10.29 -6.15
N LYS A 29 -15.60 -10.16 -5.23
CA LYS A 29 -17.02 -10.44 -5.52
C LYS A 29 -17.60 -9.53 -6.61
N LEU A 30 -17.18 -8.27 -6.65
CA LEU A 30 -17.67 -7.28 -7.61
C LEU A 30 -17.08 -7.49 -9.02
N TYR A 31 -15.80 -7.83 -9.11
CA TYR A 31 -15.06 -7.93 -10.37
C TYR A 31 -14.75 -9.37 -10.80
N HIS A 32 -15.35 -10.38 -10.17
CA HIS A 32 -15.09 -11.77 -10.52
C HIS A 32 -15.51 -12.05 -11.99
N PRO A 33 -14.66 -12.70 -12.80
CA PRO A 33 -14.99 -12.97 -14.20
C PRO A 33 -16.27 -13.80 -14.36
N ASP A 34 -16.53 -14.74 -13.45
CA ASP A 34 -17.72 -15.61 -13.50
C ASP A 34 -19.06 -14.86 -13.32
N VAL A 35 -19.06 -13.68 -12.70
CA VAL A 35 -20.26 -12.81 -12.58
C VAL A 35 -20.33 -11.75 -13.68
N GLY A 36 -19.49 -11.85 -14.72
CA GLY A 36 -19.39 -10.85 -15.79
C GLY A 36 -18.53 -9.65 -15.41
N GLY A 37 -17.65 -9.80 -14.42
CA GLY A 37 -16.70 -8.77 -14.02
C GLY A 37 -15.52 -8.59 -14.98
N ASP A 38 -14.76 -7.52 -14.77
CA ASP A 38 -13.59 -7.18 -15.58
C ASP A 38 -12.34 -7.94 -15.10
N ALA A 39 -11.91 -8.92 -15.91
CA ALA A 39 -10.74 -9.74 -15.62
C ALA A 39 -9.44 -8.94 -15.48
N LYS A 40 -9.31 -7.80 -16.18
CA LYS A 40 -8.11 -6.95 -16.06
C LYS A 40 -8.06 -6.29 -14.69
N LYS A 41 -9.18 -5.69 -14.25
CA LYS A 41 -9.29 -5.09 -12.91
C LYS A 41 -9.09 -6.12 -11.82
N PHE A 42 -9.63 -7.33 -11.99
CA PHE A 42 -9.43 -8.41 -11.03
C PHE A 42 -7.95 -8.78 -10.86
N ARG A 43 -7.19 -8.85 -11.97
CA ARG A 43 -5.74 -9.08 -11.91
C ARG A 43 -5.02 -7.96 -11.16
N GLU A 44 -5.33 -6.69 -11.45
CA GLU A 44 -4.73 -5.54 -10.75
C GLU A 44 -5.03 -5.55 -9.24
N ILE A 45 -6.26 -5.88 -8.85
CA ILE A 45 -6.68 -6.02 -7.45
C ILE A 45 -5.92 -7.15 -6.78
N ASN A 46 -5.73 -8.29 -7.47
CA ASN A 46 -5.01 -9.44 -6.95
C ASN A 46 -3.52 -9.14 -6.74
N GLU A 47 -2.87 -8.50 -7.71
CA GLU A 47 -1.48 -8.07 -7.58
C GLU A 47 -1.30 -7.05 -6.44
N ALA A 48 -2.20 -6.06 -6.36
CA ALA A 48 -2.17 -5.07 -5.29
C ALA A 48 -2.31 -5.74 -3.92
N GLN A 49 -3.22 -6.71 -3.79
CA GLN A 49 -3.41 -7.47 -2.56
C GLN A 49 -2.15 -8.21 -2.13
N GLN A 50 -1.49 -8.93 -3.04
CA GLN A 50 -0.27 -9.65 -2.75
C GLN A 50 0.86 -8.70 -2.31
N ARG A 51 1.04 -7.59 -3.03
CA ARG A 51 2.04 -6.57 -2.66
C ARG A 51 1.77 -5.99 -1.28
N MET A 52 0.52 -5.69 -0.95
CA MET A 52 0.15 -5.15 0.37
C MET A 52 0.34 -6.17 1.49
N LEU A 53 0.10 -7.46 1.25
CA LEU A 53 0.36 -8.51 2.24
C LEU A 53 1.86 -8.69 2.51
N ILE A 54 2.70 -8.61 1.47
CA ILE A 54 4.16 -8.66 1.62
C ILE A 54 4.65 -7.42 2.38
N TRP A 55 4.18 -6.23 2.01
CA TRP A 55 4.49 -4.99 2.71
C TRP A 55 4.05 -5.04 4.18
N ALA A 56 2.88 -5.60 4.48
CA ALA A 56 2.40 -5.77 5.84
C ALA A 56 3.32 -6.63 6.74
N GLN A 57 4.07 -7.56 6.15
CA GLN A 57 5.04 -8.37 6.90
C GLN A 57 6.31 -7.58 7.27
N CYS A 58 6.73 -6.66 6.40
CA CYS A 58 7.88 -5.77 6.62
C CYS A 58 7.55 -4.37 6.07
N PRO A 59 6.85 -3.54 6.86
CA PRO A 59 6.37 -2.25 6.39
C PRO A 59 7.55 -1.29 6.26
N GLN A 60 8.05 -1.15 5.03
CA GLN A 60 9.03 -0.13 4.71
C GLN A 60 8.31 1.18 4.38
N PHE A 61 8.54 2.20 5.20
CA PHE A 61 8.05 3.55 4.96
C PHE A 61 9.12 4.33 4.20
N THR A 62 8.92 4.52 2.89
CA THR A 62 9.76 5.43 2.10
C THR A 62 9.21 6.85 2.19
N LEU A 63 9.26 7.48 3.36
CA LEU A 63 9.01 8.91 3.46
C LEU A 63 10.31 9.65 3.12
N ARG A 64 10.42 10.14 1.88
CA ARG A 64 11.53 11.00 1.44
C ARG A 64 11.33 12.47 1.77
N LYS A 65 10.31 12.83 2.55
CA LYS A 65 10.16 14.21 3.03
C LYS A 65 11.17 14.43 4.14
N ALA A 66 12.09 15.37 3.92
CA ALA A 66 12.84 15.97 5.01
C ALA A 66 11.81 16.51 6.03
N LEU A 67 12.09 16.30 7.31
CA LEU A 67 11.34 16.99 8.35
C LEU A 67 11.59 18.49 8.17
N PRO A 68 10.56 19.35 8.31
CA PRO A 68 10.75 20.79 8.30
C PRO A 68 11.86 21.19 9.26
N ASP A 69 12.75 22.08 8.84
CA ASP A 69 13.89 22.58 9.62
C ASP A 69 14.93 21.53 10.08
N CYS A 70 14.90 20.30 9.54
CA CYS A 70 15.88 19.27 9.88
C CYS A 70 16.75 18.89 8.67
N TRP A 71 18.05 18.74 8.92
CA TRP A 71 18.96 18.05 8.01
C TRP A 71 18.59 16.57 7.89
N SER A 72 18.61 16.03 6.67
CA SER A 72 18.33 14.61 6.43
C SER A 72 19.55 13.91 5.82
N TYR A 73 19.92 12.77 6.38
CA TYR A 73 21.00 11.93 5.85
C TYR A 73 20.42 10.84 4.95
N ASP A 74 20.87 10.80 3.71
CA ASP A 74 20.52 9.75 2.75
C ASP A 74 21.62 8.67 2.74
N GLY A 75 21.32 7.52 3.33
CA GLY A 75 22.22 6.36 3.36
C GLY A 75 22.46 5.70 2.00
N ALA A 76 21.63 5.95 0.99
CA ALA A 76 21.84 5.41 -0.35
C ALA A 76 22.88 6.22 -1.15
N THR A 77 22.96 7.53 -0.89
CA THR A 77 23.88 8.44 -1.60
C THR A 77 25.04 8.93 -0.73
N ASN A 78 25.07 8.56 0.57
CA ASN A 78 26.01 9.06 1.57
C ASN A 78 26.05 10.60 1.63
N ARG A 79 24.91 11.27 1.43
CA ARG A 79 24.82 12.73 1.36
C ARG A 79 23.82 13.28 2.38
N TRP A 80 24.13 14.47 2.86
CA TRP A 80 23.22 15.29 3.64
C TRP A 80 22.39 16.18 2.69
N SER A 81 21.07 16.20 2.90
CA SER A 81 20.16 17.11 2.22
C SER A 81 19.72 18.21 3.19
N PRO A 82 19.73 19.49 2.76
CA PRO A 82 19.35 20.61 3.61
C PRO A 82 17.84 20.57 3.93
N PRO A 83 17.40 21.23 5.01
CA PRO A 83 15.98 21.39 5.33
C PRO A 83 15.21 22.09 4.20
N LEU A 84 13.92 21.75 4.06
CA LEU A 84 12.97 22.33 3.08
C LEU A 84 12.63 23.78 3.39
#